data_AF-A0A7S0WJ94-F1
#
_entry.id   AF-A0A7S0WJ94-F1
#
_cell.length_a   1.000
_cell.length_b   1.000
_cell.length_c   1.000
_cell.angle_alpha   90.00
_cell.angle_beta   90.00
_cell.angle_gamma   90.00
#
_symmetry.space_group_name_H-M   'P 1'
#
loop_
_entity.id
_entity.type
_entity.pdbx_description
1 polymer ?
#
loop_
_entity_poly.entity_id
_entity_poly.type
_entity_poly.pdbx_seq_one_letter_code
_entity_poly.pdbx_strand_id
1 'polypeptide(L)'
;KDMGTADAWVPRDPRIMRLTGRHPLNCEPPMADLMEAGFITPPAIHYVRNHGAAPKIRWEDHRLTINGLVERPTTFTMDELLALPQVTLPVTLVCAGNRRKEENMLKKSIGFNWGPCAVSTSYWTGVRLRDLLLHVGAKGPKEGGGKYVCLCGPKGELPKGDD
;
A
#
# COMPACT_ATOMS: atom_id res chain seq x y z
N LYS A 1 0.37 -18.54 -11.54
CA LYS A 1 -0.69 -18.87 -10.53
C LYS A 1 -1.89 -17.92 -10.61
N ASP A 2 -1.74 -16.72 -11.18
CA ASP A 2 -2.82 -15.73 -11.33
C ASP A 2 -3.63 -15.85 -12.63
N MET A 3 -3.36 -16.86 -13.48
CA MET A 3 -4.14 -17.10 -14.69
C MET A 3 -5.64 -17.23 -14.37
N GLY A 4 -6.46 -16.43 -15.04
CA GLY A 4 -7.92 -16.38 -14.85
C GLY A 4 -8.39 -15.51 -13.67
N THR A 5 -7.51 -14.74 -13.03
CA THR A 5 -7.89 -13.71 -12.04
C THR A 5 -7.81 -12.31 -12.62
N ALA A 6 -8.39 -11.31 -11.94
CA ALA A 6 -8.25 -9.90 -12.32
C ALA A 6 -6.78 -9.41 -12.30
N ASP A 7 -5.91 -10.11 -11.57
CA ASP A 7 -4.50 -9.75 -11.39
C ASP A 7 -3.56 -10.54 -12.30
N ALA A 8 -4.06 -11.22 -13.34
CA ALA A 8 -3.25 -12.05 -14.25
C ALA A 8 -2.12 -11.26 -14.96
N TRP A 9 -2.22 -9.93 -14.99
CA TRP A 9 -1.23 -9.02 -15.56
C TRP A 9 -0.05 -8.71 -14.63
N VAL A 10 -0.14 -9.05 -13.33
CA VAL A 10 0.91 -8.75 -12.36
C VAL A 10 1.87 -9.94 -12.24
N PRO A 11 3.14 -9.81 -12.61
CA PRO A 11 4.13 -10.86 -12.38
C PRO A 11 4.37 -11.02 -10.88
N ARG A 12 4.50 -12.28 -10.43
CA ARG A 12 4.71 -12.62 -9.01
C ARG A 12 5.87 -13.58 -8.88
N ASP A 13 6.72 -13.36 -7.89
CA ASP A 13 7.77 -14.30 -7.52
C ASP A 13 7.13 -15.63 -7.08
N PRO A 14 7.57 -16.78 -7.61
CA PRO A 14 6.99 -18.07 -7.28
C PRO A 14 7.20 -18.50 -5.83
N ARG A 15 8.16 -17.91 -5.10
CA ARG A 15 8.51 -18.25 -3.71
C ARG A 15 7.51 -17.72 -2.69
N ILE A 16 6.75 -16.67 -3.01
CA ILE A 16 5.80 -16.07 -2.06
C ILE A 16 4.73 -17.07 -1.61
N MET A 17 4.42 -17.07 -0.31
CA MET A 17 3.42 -17.96 0.28
C MET A 17 2.05 -17.30 0.27
N ARG A 18 1.11 -17.84 -0.51
CA ARG A 18 -0.27 -17.33 -0.60
C ARG A 18 -1.12 -17.77 0.59
N LEU A 19 -1.84 -16.83 1.18
CA LEU A 19 -2.60 -17.02 2.42
C LEU A 19 -4.12 -17.05 2.21
N THR A 20 -4.58 -16.60 1.05
CA THR A 20 -6.01 -16.48 0.68
C THR A 20 -6.34 -17.17 -0.65
N GLY A 21 -5.53 -18.17 -1.04
CA GLY A 21 -5.68 -18.85 -2.32
C GLY A 21 -5.19 -17.99 -3.49
N ARG A 22 -5.94 -17.99 -4.62
CA ARG A 22 -5.52 -17.30 -5.85
C ARG A 22 -5.77 -15.79 -5.82
N HIS A 23 -6.92 -15.35 -5.31
CA HIS A 23 -7.34 -13.94 -5.34
C HIS A 23 -8.37 -13.64 -4.24
N PRO A 24 -8.35 -12.45 -3.59
CA PRO A 24 -7.33 -11.40 -3.72
C PRO A 24 -5.98 -11.88 -3.19
N LEU A 25 -4.88 -11.35 -3.73
CA LEU A 25 -3.54 -11.77 -3.30
C LEU A 25 -3.25 -11.26 -1.89
N ASN A 26 -3.07 -12.19 -0.97
CA ASN A 26 -2.42 -11.95 0.31
C ASN A 26 -1.29 -12.96 0.46
N CYS A 27 -0.06 -12.48 0.64
CA CYS A 27 1.10 -13.33 0.74
C CYS A 27 2.21 -12.73 1.60
N GLU A 28 3.03 -13.60 2.17
CA GLU A 28 4.27 -13.27 2.87
C GLU A 28 5.43 -14.09 2.28
N PRO A 29 6.68 -13.62 2.39
CA PRO A 29 7.84 -14.42 2.01
C PRO A 29 8.04 -15.62 2.94
N PRO A 30 8.71 -16.69 2.48
CA PRO A 30 9.28 -17.67 3.39
C PRO A 30 10.21 -16.99 4.40
N MET A 31 10.19 -17.45 5.66
CA MET A 31 10.99 -16.84 6.73
C MET A 31 12.49 -16.86 6.43
N ALA A 32 13.01 -17.96 5.88
CA ALA A 32 14.42 -18.07 5.53
C ALA A 32 14.83 -16.98 4.52
N ASP A 33 14.06 -16.82 3.44
CA ASP A 33 14.30 -15.80 2.41
C ASP A 33 14.24 -14.37 2.99
N LEU A 34 13.30 -14.10 3.90
CA LEU A 34 13.19 -12.79 4.56
C LEU A 34 14.40 -12.50 5.46
N MET A 35 14.87 -13.50 6.20
CA MET A 35 16.04 -13.36 7.07
C MET A 35 17.33 -13.19 6.25
N GLU A 36 17.46 -13.93 5.15
CA GLU A 36 18.60 -13.84 4.22
C GLU A 36 18.68 -12.47 3.54
N ALA A 37 17.54 -11.87 3.20
CA ALA A 37 17.46 -10.52 2.63
C ALA A 37 18.05 -9.42 3.54
N GLY A 38 18.15 -9.68 4.86
CA GLY A 38 18.70 -8.73 5.81
C GLY A 38 17.82 -7.48 5.98
N PHE A 39 18.47 -6.30 6.08
CA PHE A 39 17.77 -5.07 6.44
C PHE A 39 16.78 -4.59 5.37
N ILE A 40 17.06 -4.82 4.08
CA ILE A 40 16.21 -4.37 2.96
C ILE A 40 15.64 -5.57 2.23
N THR A 41 14.32 -5.72 2.29
CA THR A 41 13.58 -6.79 1.62
C THR A 41 13.48 -6.50 0.11
N PRO A 42 13.92 -7.43 -0.77
CA PRO A 42 13.72 -7.28 -2.21
C PRO A 42 12.24 -7.15 -2.57
N PRO A 43 11.87 -6.27 -3.53
CA PRO A 43 10.46 -6.04 -3.91
C PRO A 43 9.73 -7.32 -4.34
N ALA A 44 10.43 -8.26 -4.96
CA ALA A 44 9.87 -9.54 -5.41
C ALA A 44 9.30 -10.40 -4.29
N ILE A 45 9.81 -10.25 -3.06
CA ILE A 45 9.39 -11.04 -1.89
C ILE A 45 8.79 -10.18 -0.78
N HIS A 46 8.57 -8.88 -1.01
CA HIS A 46 7.85 -8.02 -0.09
C HIS A 46 6.44 -8.58 0.15
N TYR A 47 5.97 -8.60 1.40
CA TYR A 47 4.62 -9.09 1.70
C TYR A 47 3.58 -8.24 0.94
N VAL A 48 2.50 -8.87 0.49
CA VAL A 48 1.40 -8.19 -0.22
C VAL A 48 0.12 -8.43 0.54
N ARG A 49 -0.60 -7.35 0.86
CA ARG A 49 -1.96 -7.41 1.42
C ARG A 49 -2.90 -6.65 0.49
N ASN A 50 -3.68 -7.36 -0.31
CA ASN A 50 -4.76 -6.77 -1.10
C ASN A 50 -6.14 -7.14 -0.53
N HIS A 51 -7.01 -6.15 -0.42
CA HIS A 51 -8.43 -6.34 -0.08
C HIS A 51 -9.27 -6.77 -1.30
N GLY A 52 -8.86 -6.36 -2.51
CA GLY A 52 -9.50 -6.67 -3.78
C GLY A 52 -8.47 -6.87 -4.89
N ALA A 53 -8.86 -6.55 -6.13
CA ALA A 53 -7.95 -6.60 -7.26
C ALA A 53 -6.91 -5.48 -7.24
N ALA A 54 -5.75 -5.76 -7.81
CA ALA A 54 -4.74 -4.75 -8.07
C ALA A 54 -5.20 -3.90 -9.26
N PRO A 55 -5.21 -2.57 -9.12
CA PRO A 55 -5.68 -1.73 -10.20
C PRO A 55 -4.68 -1.65 -11.33
N LYS A 56 -5.22 -1.74 -12.56
CA LYS A 56 -4.43 -1.67 -13.78
C LYS A 56 -4.46 -0.26 -14.33
N ILE A 57 -3.60 0.60 -13.78
CA ILE A 57 -3.50 2.01 -14.14
C ILE A 57 -2.19 2.23 -14.91
N ARG A 58 -2.26 2.97 -16.02
CA ARG A 58 -1.07 3.40 -16.77
C ARG A 58 -0.52 4.68 -16.19
N TRP A 59 0.79 4.90 -16.35
CA TRP A 59 1.48 6.06 -15.81
C TRP A 59 0.83 7.39 -16.25
N GLU A 60 0.56 7.51 -17.55
CA GLU A 60 -0.04 8.67 -18.20
C GLU A 60 -1.49 8.96 -17.78
N ASP A 61 -2.20 7.96 -17.24
CA ASP A 61 -3.58 8.07 -16.78
C ASP A 61 -3.68 8.28 -15.27
N HIS A 62 -2.62 7.98 -14.52
CA HIS A 62 -2.62 8.08 -13.07
C HIS A 62 -2.68 9.56 -12.65
N ARG A 63 -3.66 9.89 -11.81
CA ARG A 63 -3.89 11.22 -11.25
C ARG A 63 -3.95 11.16 -9.74
N LEU A 64 -3.33 12.14 -9.07
CA LEU A 64 -3.47 12.38 -7.63
C LEU A 64 -4.27 13.67 -7.43
N THR A 65 -5.47 13.57 -6.85
CA THR A 65 -6.30 14.73 -6.52
C THR A 65 -6.22 15.03 -5.03
N ILE A 66 -5.95 16.28 -4.67
CA ILE A 66 -6.01 16.81 -3.31
C ILE A 66 -7.12 17.84 -3.24
N ASN A 67 -8.11 17.61 -2.38
CA ASN A 67 -9.31 18.45 -2.23
C ASN A 67 -9.75 18.52 -0.75
N GLY A 68 -10.97 19.03 -0.51
CA GLY A 68 -11.54 19.18 0.83
C GLY A 68 -11.18 20.52 1.45
N LEU A 69 -10.69 20.51 2.70
CA LEU A 69 -10.38 21.73 3.48
C LEU A 69 -9.01 22.33 3.10
N VAL A 70 -8.89 22.77 1.84
CA VAL A 70 -7.67 23.37 1.26
C VAL A 70 -8.03 24.62 0.46
N GLU A 71 -7.10 25.55 0.31
CA GLU A 71 -7.33 26.79 -0.44
C GLU A 71 -7.34 26.57 -1.96
N ARG A 72 -6.49 25.66 -2.46
CA ARG A 72 -6.27 25.43 -3.89
C ARG A 72 -6.33 23.93 -4.20
N PRO A 73 -7.54 23.33 -4.31
CA PRO A 73 -7.68 21.95 -4.75
C PRO A 73 -6.94 21.73 -6.08
N THR A 74 -6.14 20.66 -6.15
CA THR A 74 -5.22 20.42 -7.25
C THR A 74 -5.21 18.95 -7.62
N THR A 75 -5.16 18.67 -8.92
CA THR A 75 -4.95 17.32 -9.45
C THR A 75 -3.61 17.29 -10.18
N PHE A 76 -2.72 16.40 -9.74
CA PHE A 76 -1.41 16.21 -10.34
C PHE A 76 -1.40 14.99 -11.27
N THR A 77 -0.67 15.11 -12.37
CA THR A 77 -0.14 13.98 -13.13
C THR A 77 1.07 13.37 -12.40
N MET A 78 1.47 12.16 -12.79
CA MET A 78 2.67 11.54 -12.22
C MET A 78 3.96 12.27 -12.60
N ASP A 79 4.04 12.86 -13.80
CA ASP A 79 5.21 13.62 -14.23
C ASP A 79 5.37 14.92 -13.42
N GLU A 80 4.28 15.62 -13.13
CA GLU A 80 4.28 16.79 -12.25
C GLU A 80 4.71 16.42 -10.82
N LEU A 81 4.26 15.27 -10.30
CA LEU A 81 4.71 14.79 -9.00
C LEU A 81 6.21 14.47 -8.98
N LEU A 82 6.74 13.84 -10.02
CA LEU A 82 8.16 13.53 -10.10
C LEU A 82 9.05 14.79 -10.19
N ALA A 83 8.53 15.89 -10.71
CA ALA A 83 9.25 17.16 -10.80
C ALA A 83 9.40 17.88 -9.45
N LEU A 84 8.65 17.48 -8.42
CA LEU A 84 8.75 18.05 -7.07
C LEU A 84 9.94 17.46 -6.29
N PRO A 85 10.45 18.16 -5.26
CA PRO A 85 11.53 17.65 -4.42
C PRO A 85 11.19 16.29 -3.79
N GLN A 86 12.07 15.31 -4.01
CA GLN A 86 11.89 13.93 -3.54
C GLN A 86 12.78 13.64 -2.33
N VAL A 87 12.33 12.70 -1.50
CA VAL A 87 13.13 12.10 -0.43
C VAL A 87 13.11 10.59 -0.55
N THR A 88 14.19 9.94 -0.12
CA THR A 88 14.31 8.48 -0.04
C THR A 88 14.56 8.06 1.39
N LEU A 89 13.72 7.17 1.93
CA LEU A 89 13.80 6.71 3.32
C LEU A 89 13.66 5.18 3.40
N PRO A 90 14.45 4.48 4.22
CA PRO A 90 14.16 3.10 4.56
C PRO A 90 12.95 3.06 5.50
N VAL A 91 11.91 2.32 5.12
CA VAL A 91 10.68 2.19 5.92
C VAL A 91 10.29 0.71 6.02
N THR A 92 10.10 0.24 7.24
CA THR A 92 9.49 -1.06 7.53
C THR A 92 7.97 -0.90 7.55
N LEU A 93 7.29 -1.64 6.69
CA LEU A 93 5.85 -1.82 6.77
C LEU A 93 5.54 -3.15 7.45
N VAL A 94 4.51 -3.15 8.30
CA VAL A 94 4.03 -4.35 9.01
C VAL A 94 2.52 -4.42 8.87
N CYS A 95 2.00 -5.59 8.49
CA CYS A 95 0.57 -5.82 8.50
C CYS A 95 0.07 -5.91 9.95
N ALA A 96 -1.05 -5.27 10.28
CA ALA A 96 -1.74 -5.46 11.56
C ALA A 96 -2.11 -6.93 11.83
N GLY A 97 -2.16 -7.78 10.79
CA GLY A 97 -2.38 -9.21 10.93
C GLY A 97 -1.13 -10.04 11.18
N ASN A 98 0.08 -9.46 11.24
CA ASN A 98 1.32 -10.23 11.43
C ASN A 98 1.22 -11.12 12.68
N ARG A 99 1.64 -12.39 12.58
CA ARG A 99 1.51 -13.44 13.62
C ARG A 99 0.09 -13.87 13.99
N ARG A 100 -0.96 -13.44 13.29
CA ARG A 100 -2.36 -13.83 13.58
C ARG A 100 -2.58 -15.35 13.60
N LYS A 101 -1.81 -16.15 12.86
CA LYS A 101 -1.92 -17.61 12.92
C LYS A 101 -1.79 -18.13 14.35
N GLU A 102 -0.89 -17.55 15.15
CA GLU A 102 -0.66 -17.96 16.54
C GLU A 102 -1.88 -17.68 17.42
N GLU A 103 -2.52 -16.53 17.26
CA GLU A 103 -3.79 -16.20 17.93
C GLU A 103 -4.90 -17.17 17.51
N ASN A 104 -5.00 -17.46 16.20
CA ASN A 104 -6.02 -18.35 15.66
C ASN A 104 -5.87 -19.81 16.12
N MET A 105 -4.67 -20.24 16.51
CA MET A 105 -4.45 -21.55 17.15
C MET A 105 -5.01 -21.61 18.57
N LEU A 106 -5.10 -20.48 19.28
CA LEU A 106 -5.72 -20.38 20.61
C LEU A 106 -7.24 -20.20 20.51
N LYS A 107 -7.67 -19.23 19.71
CA LYS A 107 -9.08 -18.94 19.45
C LYS A 107 -9.23 -18.33 18.06
N LYS A 108 -9.92 -19.04 17.17
CA LYS A 108 -10.12 -18.62 15.79
C LYS A 108 -10.85 -17.26 15.70
N SER A 109 -10.19 -16.28 15.11
CA SER A 109 -10.76 -14.99 14.70
C SER A 109 -11.41 -15.08 13.30
N ILE A 110 -12.00 -13.97 12.86
CA ILE A 110 -12.52 -13.84 11.48
C ILE A 110 -11.42 -13.68 10.43
N GLY A 111 -10.18 -13.36 10.84
CA GLY A 111 -9.07 -13.11 9.94
C GLY A 111 -8.39 -14.41 9.50
N PHE A 112 -7.92 -14.46 8.25
CA PHE A 112 -7.07 -15.54 7.76
C PHE A 112 -5.69 -15.54 8.44
N ASN A 113 -4.99 -16.66 8.36
CA ASN A 113 -3.70 -16.90 9.02
C ASN A 113 -2.56 -16.17 8.30
N TRP A 114 -1.94 -15.21 8.97
CA TRP A 114 -0.59 -14.74 8.65
C TRP A 114 0.42 -15.46 9.53
N GLY A 115 1.57 -15.83 8.97
CA GLY A 115 2.72 -16.20 9.76
C GLY A 115 3.41 -14.95 10.32
N PRO A 116 4.69 -15.05 10.68
CA PRO A 116 5.45 -13.95 11.27
C PRO A 116 6.09 -13.02 10.23
N CYS A 117 5.86 -13.26 8.93
CA CYS A 117 6.57 -12.61 7.83
C CYS A 117 5.71 -11.58 7.09
N ALA A 118 4.59 -11.12 7.68
CA ALA A 118 3.79 -10.00 7.17
C ALA A 118 4.47 -8.64 7.46
N VAL A 119 5.77 -8.57 7.21
CA VAL A 119 6.66 -7.44 7.48
C VAL A 119 7.73 -7.40 6.39
N SER A 120 8.04 -6.19 5.92
CA SER A 120 9.11 -5.98 4.93
C SER A 120 9.63 -4.56 5.03
N THR A 121 10.90 -4.37 4.72
CA THR A 121 11.57 -3.06 4.74
C THR A 121 12.01 -2.71 3.33
N SER A 122 11.74 -1.51 2.86
CA SER A 122 12.19 -1.03 1.55
C SER A 122 12.60 0.43 1.59
N TYR A 123 13.39 0.86 0.61
CA TYR A 123 13.56 2.28 0.35
C TYR A 123 12.33 2.81 -0.39
N TRP A 124 11.69 3.82 0.19
CA TRP A 124 10.56 4.53 -0.40
C TRP A 124 11.04 5.89 -0.88
N THR A 125 10.89 6.15 -2.18
CA THR A 125 11.20 7.42 -2.82
C THR A 125 9.92 8.12 -3.24
N GLY A 126 9.80 9.40 -2.91
CA GLY A 126 8.67 10.21 -3.36
C GLY A 126 8.64 11.60 -2.75
N VAL A 127 7.55 12.31 -2.99
CA VAL A 127 7.30 13.66 -2.46
C VAL A 127 6.70 13.54 -1.06
N ARG A 128 7.14 14.39 -0.13
CA ARG A 128 6.53 14.41 1.21
C ARG A 128 5.08 14.90 1.11
N LEU A 129 4.16 14.17 1.72
CA LEU A 129 2.75 14.57 1.80
C LEU A 129 2.58 15.98 2.39
N ARG A 130 3.41 16.36 3.38
CA ARG A 130 3.42 17.71 3.95
C ARG A 130 3.61 18.79 2.88
N ASP A 131 4.54 18.58 1.96
CA ASP A 131 4.91 19.59 0.96
C ASP A 131 3.77 19.77 -0.05
N LEU A 132 3.09 18.68 -0.42
CA LEU A 132 1.87 18.72 -1.22
C LEU A 132 0.72 19.45 -0.51
N LEU A 133 0.51 19.17 0.77
CA LEU A 133 -0.53 19.83 1.58
C LEU A 133 -0.28 21.35 1.70
N LEU A 134 0.97 21.76 1.93
CA LEU A 134 1.34 23.17 1.96
C LEU A 134 1.16 23.83 0.58
N HIS A 135 1.51 23.14 -0.50
CA HIS A 135 1.34 23.63 -1.87
C HIS A 135 -0.13 24.00 -2.16
N VAL A 136 -1.07 23.15 -1.76
CA VAL A 136 -2.52 23.39 -1.92
C VAL A 136 -3.12 24.32 -0.85
N GLY A 137 -2.30 24.86 0.06
CA GLY A 137 -2.75 25.79 1.10
C GLY A 137 -3.57 25.11 2.21
N ALA A 138 -3.29 23.84 2.52
CA ALA A 138 -3.90 23.19 3.67
C ALA A 138 -3.45 23.86 4.98
N LYS A 139 -4.42 24.16 5.85
CA LYS A 139 -4.17 24.73 7.17
C LYS A 139 -4.26 23.68 8.26
N GLY A 140 -3.51 23.88 9.33
CA GLY A 140 -3.62 23.04 10.52
C GLY A 140 -4.90 23.35 11.33
N PRO A 141 -5.31 22.46 12.26
CA PRO A 141 -6.51 22.66 13.08
C PRO A 141 -6.53 23.98 13.88
N LYS A 142 -5.35 24.46 14.30
CA LYS A 142 -5.22 25.71 15.07
C LYS A 142 -5.55 26.96 14.23
N GLU A 143 -5.50 26.84 12.92
CA GLU A 143 -5.80 27.89 11.95
C GLU A 143 -7.19 27.68 11.31
N GLY A 144 -8.03 26.82 11.91
CA GLY A 144 -9.35 26.47 11.40
C GLY A 144 -9.36 25.43 10.28
N GLY A 145 -8.22 24.78 10.00
CA GLY A 145 -8.10 23.76 8.96
C GLY A 145 -8.46 22.33 9.41
N GLY A 146 -8.21 21.37 8.51
CA GLY A 146 -8.58 19.97 8.71
C GLY A 146 -7.81 19.27 9.84
N LYS A 147 -8.51 18.42 10.60
CA LYS A 147 -7.91 17.55 11.65
C LYS A 147 -7.35 16.23 11.11
N TYR A 148 -7.80 15.84 9.93
CA TYR A 148 -7.48 14.57 9.31
C TYR A 148 -7.13 14.78 7.84
N VAL A 149 -6.29 13.89 7.33
CA VAL A 149 -6.05 13.72 5.91
C VAL A 149 -6.61 12.34 5.55
N CYS A 150 -7.66 12.31 4.74
CA CYS A 150 -8.26 11.08 4.26
C CYS A 150 -7.53 10.64 2.99
N LEU A 151 -7.12 9.38 2.93
CA LEU A 151 -6.46 8.78 1.77
C LEU A 151 -7.44 7.80 1.13
N CYS A 152 -7.81 8.06 -0.13
CA CYS A 152 -8.72 7.20 -0.88
C CYS A 152 -7.94 6.45 -1.97
N GLY A 153 -8.31 5.19 -2.20
CA GLY A 153 -7.87 4.44 -3.38
C GLY A 153 -8.56 4.97 -4.65
N PRO A 154 -8.24 4.40 -5.81
CA PRO A 154 -8.91 4.78 -7.05
C PRO A 154 -10.39 4.39 -7.02
N LYS A 155 -11.20 5.22 -7.67
CA LYS A 155 -12.66 5.16 -7.56
C LYS A 155 -13.22 3.81 -8.06
N GLY A 156 -14.07 3.18 -7.27
CA GLY A 156 -14.79 1.96 -7.63
C GLY A 156 -13.97 0.67 -7.52
N GLU A 157 -12.77 0.72 -6.94
CA GLU A 157 -11.88 -0.45 -6.84
C GLU A 157 -11.91 -1.13 -5.47
N LEU A 158 -12.44 -0.46 -4.44
CA LEU A 158 -12.59 -1.05 -3.13
C LEU A 158 -13.89 -1.88 -3.06
N PRO A 159 -13.82 -3.18 -2.75
CA PRO A 159 -15.02 -3.99 -2.54
C PRO A 159 -15.76 -3.47 -1.31
N LYS A 160 -16.95 -2.90 -1.52
CA LYS A 160 -17.84 -2.28 -0.49
C LYS A 160 -17.35 -0.96 0.10
N GLY A 161 -16.44 -0.25 -0.57
CA GLY A 161 -16.16 1.15 -0.24
C GLY A 161 -17.14 2.06 -0.99
N ASP A 162 -17.82 2.94 -0.27
CA ASP A 162 -18.49 4.09 -0.89
C ASP A 162 -17.41 5.17 -1.06
N ASP A 163 -17.12 5.57 -2.30
CA ASP A 163 -16.29 6.74 -2.62
C ASP A 163 -17.13 8.01 -2.72
#